data_AF-A0A7V9VEG2-F1
#
_entry.id   AF-A0A7V9VEG2-F1
#
_cell.length_a   1.000
_cell.length_b   1.000
_cell.length_c   1.000
_cell.angle_alpha   90.00
_cell.angle_beta   90.00
_cell.angle_gamma   90.00
#
_symmetry.space_group_name_H-M   'P 1'
#
loop_
_entity.id
_entity.type
_entity.pdbx_description
1 polymer ?
#
loop_
_entity_poly.entity_id
_entity_poly.type
_entity_poly.pdbx_seq_one_letter_code
_entity_poly.pdbx_strand_id
1 'polypeptide(L)'
;PYAEAVETVLAGLEPLGRQYVDDLAAGFEGRWVDVHETKGKRSGAYSWGAYGSHPVILMNWNGTLSDVFTLAHEAGHAMHSFTSDAAQPYQNAQYTIFLAEIASTLNEVLLTWHLLGQTPEDDLLGRFELLNRFADGIFSTLITQALYADFEAETHRRVEAGQPLTVDTLSELFSDLQRTYLPGVEIDQNAGIRWGRIPHFYRAFYVYQYATGMSAAIALAKTIRDEGEPAAERFRGLLAAGGSDYSLNILARSGVDLTSPEPVRAALAEFQATVEEMGRLVDRGVLDLAAAADLGTADA
;
A
#
# COMPACT_ATOMS: atom_id res chain seq x y z
N PRO A 1 -12.51 -14.26 -12.47
CA PRO A 1 -13.71 -14.34 -11.59
C PRO A 1 -13.39 -14.14 -10.10
N TYR A 2 -14.37 -13.91 -9.20
CA TYR A 2 -14.07 -13.72 -7.76
C TYR A 2 -13.37 -14.94 -7.13
N ALA A 3 -13.82 -16.16 -7.45
CA ALA A 3 -13.19 -17.39 -6.96
C ALA A 3 -11.71 -17.51 -7.38
N GLU A 4 -11.40 -17.18 -8.62
CA GLU A 4 -10.03 -17.14 -9.15
C GLU A 4 -9.20 -16.04 -8.47
N ALA A 5 -9.81 -14.91 -8.13
CA ALA A 5 -9.14 -13.86 -7.38
C ALA A 5 -8.80 -14.31 -5.95
N VAL A 6 -9.70 -15.05 -5.29
CA VAL A 6 -9.44 -15.67 -3.99
C VAL A 6 -8.24 -16.63 -4.07
N GLU A 7 -8.22 -17.53 -5.05
CA GLU A 7 -7.10 -18.45 -5.27
C GLU A 7 -5.79 -17.69 -5.50
N THR A 8 -5.83 -16.64 -6.34
CA THR A 8 -4.68 -15.78 -6.64
C THR A 8 -4.16 -15.05 -5.40
N VAL A 9 -5.05 -14.51 -4.56
CA VAL A 9 -4.69 -13.85 -3.32
C VAL A 9 -4.09 -14.85 -2.34
N LEU A 10 -4.69 -16.03 -2.15
CA LEU A 10 -4.16 -17.05 -1.25
C LEU A 10 -2.78 -17.53 -1.70
N ALA A 11 -2.58 -17.76 -2.99
CA ALA A 11 -1.29 -18.15 -3.57
C ALA A 11 -0.22 -17.05 -3.39
N GLY A 12 -0.59 -15.78 -3.59
CA GLY A 12 0.31 -14.65 -3.35
C GLY A 12 0.73 -14.47 -1.90
N LEU A 13 -0.06 -14.98 -0.96
CA LEU A 13 0.17 -14.86 0.48
C LEU A 13 0.75 -16.13 1.11
N GLU A 14 1.05 -17.17 0.33
CA GLU A 14 1.78 -18.37 0.79
C GLU A 14 3.05 -18.08 1.60
N PRO A 15 3.87 -17.06 1.28
CA PRO A 15 5.05 -16.72 2.08
C PRO A 15 4.74 -16.33 3.53
N LEU A 16 3.49 -15.98 3.85
CA LEU A 16 3.04 -15.68 5.21
C LEU A 16 2.81 -16.92 6.07
N GLY A 17 3.03 -18.11 5.52
CA GLY A 17 2.98 -19.39 6.22
C GLY A 17 1.59 -20.01 6.19
N ARG A 18 1.57 -21.34 6.27
CA ARG A 18 0.36 -22.15 6.07
C ARG A 18 -0.81 -21.77 6.97
N GLN A 19 -0.57 -21.52 8.27
CA GLN A 19 -1.65 -21.17 9.21
C GLN A 19 -2.38 -19.89 8.77
N TYR A 20 -1.63 -18.88 8.33
CA TYR A 20 -2.20 -17.62 7.86
C TYR A 20 -3.10 -17.82 6.64
N VAL A 21 -2.62 -18.61 5.66
CA VAL A 21 -3.38 -18.90 4.44
C VAL A 21 -4.60 -19.76 4.73
N ASP A 22 -4.48 -20.78 5.58
CA ASP A 22 -5.59 -21.66 5.96
C ASP A 22 -6.70 -20.88 6.69
N ASP A 23 -6.33 -19.97 7.61
CA ASP A 23 -7.29 -19.10 8.31
C ASP A 23 -7.99 -18.12 7.36
N LEU A 24 -7.24 -17.50 6.44
CA LEU A 24 -7.81 -16.59 5.44
C LEU A 24 -8.74 -17.32 4.47
N ALA A 25 -8.36 -18.52 4.01
CA ALA A 25 -9.19 -19.36 3.16
C ALA A 25 -10.50 -19.74 3.85
N ALA A 26 -10.43 -20.16 5.12
CA ALA A 26 -11.62 -20.42 5.92
C ALA A 26 -12.51 -19.17 6.08
N GLY A 27 -11.90 -17.97 6.17
CA GLY A 27 -12.63 -16.71 6.19
C GLY A 27 -13.38 -16.42 4.89
N PHE A 28 -12.72 -16.60 3.74
CA PHE A 28 -13.34 -16.45 2.42
C PHE A 28 -14.49 -17.44 2.19
N GLU A 29 -14.35 -18.70 2.62
CA GLU A 29 -15.43 -19.69 2.62
C GLU A 29 -16.54 -19.36 3.64
N GLY A 30 -16.16 -18.74 4.77
CA GLY A 30 -16.99 -18.44 5.94
C GLY A 30 -17.85 -17.17 5.84
N ARG A 31 -18.03 -16.61 4.63
CA ARG A 31 -18.78 -15.35 4.38
C ARG A 31 -18.19 -14.11 5.07
N TRP A 32 -16.86 -14.02 5.18
CA TRP A 32 -16.24 -12.75 5.57
C TRP A 32 -16.51 -11.67 4.53
N VAL A 33 -16.67 -12.02 3.25
CA VAL A 33 -16.74 -11.04 2.16
C VAL A 33 -18.16 -10.85 1.65
N ASP A 34 -18.64 -9.60 1.68
CA ASP A 34 -19.79 -9.14 0.92
C ASP A 34 -19.32 -8.59 -0.44
N VAL A 35 -19.36 -9.46 -1.47
CA VAL A 35 -18.58 -9.32 -2.71
C VAL A 35 -19.15 -8.31 -3.71
N HIS A 36 -20.41 -8.46 -4.11
CA HIS A 36 -20.94 -7.79 -5.30
C HIS A 36 -21.63 -6.46 -4.98
N GLU A 37 -21.64 -5.57 -5.97
CA GLU A 37 -22.44 -4.34 -5.92
C GLU A 37 -23.93 -4.66 -5.78
N THR A 38 -24.63 -3.91 -4.92
CA THR A 38 -26.10 -3.95 -4.83
C THR A 38 -26.67 -2.55 -4.68
N LYS A 39 -27.93 -2.36 -5.06
CA LYS A 39 -28.59 -1.05 -4.99
C LYS A 39 -28.60 -0.52 -3.54
N GLY A 40 -27.93 0.60 -3.33
CA GLY A 40 -27.82 1.25 -2.01
C GLY A 40 -26.68 0.73 -1.13
N LYS A 41 -25.82 -0.17 -1.64
CA LYS A 41 -24.60 -0.59 -0.96
C LYS A 41 -23.62 0.58 -0.86
N ARG A 42 -22.87 0.62 0.25
CA ARG A 42 -21.81 1.60 0.46
C ARG A 42 -20.71 1.42 -0.59
N SER A 43 -20.22 2.53 -1.15
CA SER A 43 -19.13 2.53 -2.15
C SER A 43 -17.77 2.16 -1.54
N GLY A 44 -16.85 1.73 -2.40
CA GLY A 44 -15.46 1.40 -2.04
C GLY A 44 -15.32 -0.01 -1.46
N ALA A 45 -14.27 -0.23 -0.69
CA ALA A 45 -14.05 -1.45 0.08
C ALA A 45 -13.59 -1.08 1.50
N TYR A 46 -13.81 -1.99 2.45
CA TYR A 46 -13.25 -1.88 3.80
C TYR A 46 -13.32 -3.22 4.52
N SER A 47 -12.45 -3.39 5.50
CA SER A 47 -12.54 -4.41 6.54
C SER A 47 -13.02 -3.80 7.85
N TRP A 48 -13.88 -4.50 8.57
CA TRP A 48 -14.39 -4.08 9.87
C TRP A 48 -14.74 -5.29 10.76
N GLY A 49 -14.74 -5.10 12.06
CA GLY A 49 -15.17 -6.13 13.02
C GLY A 49 -15.33 -5.56 14.42
N ALA A 50 -16.07 -6.28 15.27
CA ALA A 50 -16.06 -6.06 16.72
C ALA A 50 -15.17 -7.11 17.40
N TYR A 51 -14.60 -6.77 18.56
CA TYR A 51 -13.74 -7.70 19.28
C TYR A 51 -14.41 -9.04 19.53
N GLY A 52 -13.74 -10.12 19.13
CA GLY A 52 -14.22 -11.50 19.30
C GLY A 52 -15.28 -11.92 18.29
N SER A 53 -15.60 -11.08 17.31
CA SER A 53 -16.32 -11.47 16.10
C SER A 53 -15.34 -11.69 14.96
N HIS A 54 -15.70 -12.55 13.99
CA HIS A 54 -14.91 -12.63 12.77
C HIS A 54 -14.99 -11.30 12.00
N PRO A 55 -13.90 -10.86 11.33
CA PRO A 55 -13.93 -9.67 10.50
C PRO A 55 -14.90 -9.84 9.33
N VAL A 56 -15.33 -8.71 8.78
CA VAL A 56 -16.12 -8.61 7.56
C VAL A 56 -15.43 -7.68 6.58
N ILE A 57 -15.37 -8.09 5.33
CA ILE A 57 -14.84 -7.34 4.20
C ILE A 57 -16.02 -6.95 3.32
N LEU A 58 -16.22 -5.66 3.13
CA LEU A 58 -17.14 -5.15 2.12
C LEU A 58 -16.36 -4.87 0.83
N MET A 59 -16.86 -5.36 -0.30
CA MET A 59 -16.33 -5.05 -1.63
C MET A 59 -17.43 -4.59 -2.57
N ASN A 60 -17.02 -3.96 -3.68
CA ASN A 60 -17.85 -3.66 -4.84
C ASN A 60 -17.15 -4.25 -6.08
N TRP A 61 -17.26 -5.58 -6.22
CA TRP A 61 -16.48 -6.35 -7.18
C TRP A 61 -16.96 -6.21 -8.63
N ASN A 62 -16.06 -5.77 -9.52
CA ASN A 62 -16.31 -5.61 -10.96
C ASN A 62 -15.42 -6.49 -11.85
N GLY A 63 -14.59 -7.36 -11.27
CA GLY A 63 -13.80 -8.36 -12.00
C GLY A 63 -12.49 -7.83 -12.58
N THR A 64 -11.99 -6.71 -12.09
CA THR A 64 -10.74 -6.10 -12.55
C THR A 64 -9.54 -6.58 -11.72
N LEU A 65 -8.33 -6.43 -12.24
CA LEU A 65 -7.11 -6.66 -11.45
C LEU A 65 -7.06 -5.75 -10.20
N SER A 66 -7.58 -4.52 -10.31
CA SER A 66 -7.69 -3.62 -9.16
C SER A 66 -8.55 -4.20 -8.04
N ASP A 67 -9.60 -4.97 -8.38
CA ASP A 67 -10.43 -5.63 -7.37
C ASP A 67 -9.67 -6.76 -6.66
N VAL A 68 -8.78 -7.48 -7.36
CA VAL A 68 -7.91 -8.52 -6.76
C VAL A 68 -6.98 -7.90 -5.71
N PHE A 69 -6.33 -6.79 -6.05
CA PHE A 69 -5.48 -6.07 -5.09
C PHE A 69 -6.28 -5.48 -3.93
N THR A 70 -7.49 -4.98 -4.20
CA THR A 70 -8.38 -4.50 -3.14
C THR A 70 -8.76 -5.63 -2.19
N LEU A 71 -9.03 -6.85 -2.71
CA LEU A 71 -9.26 -8.03 -1.88
C LEU A 71 -8.04 -8.36 -1.01
N ALA A 72 -6.83 -8.34 -1.58
CA ALA A 72 -5.59 -8.58 -0.82
C ALA A 72 -5.35 -7.52 0.27
N HIS A 73 -5.63 -6.25 -0.03
CA HIS A 73 -5.54 -5.14 0.91
C HIS A 73 -6.48 -5.35 2.10
N GLU A 74 -7.77 -5.58 1.84
CA GLU A 74 -8.75 -5.79 2.91
C GLU A 74 -8.55 -7.10 3.66
N ALA A 75 -8.02 -8.14 3.00
CA ALA A 75 -7.60 -9.37 3.66
C ALA A 75 -6.48 -9.12 4.67
N GLY A 76 -5.58 -8.17 4.42
CA GLY A 76 -4.55 -7.78 5.38
C GLY A 76 -5.13 -7.16 6.64
N HIS A 77 -6.10 -6.25 6.48
CA HIS A 77 -6.85 -5.69 7.62
C HIS A 77 -7.65 -6.75 8.38
N ALA A 78 -8.34 -7.64 7.66
CA ALA A 78 -9.12 -8.72 8.26
C ALA A 78 -8.23 -9.67 9.07
N MET A 79 -7.10 -10.11 8.51
CA MET A 79 -6.17 -11.00 9.20
C MET A 79 -5.48 -10.32 10.38
N HIS A 80 -5.21 -9.01 10.31
CA HIS A 80 -4.70 -8.26 11.46
C HIS A 80 -5.72 -8.23 12.60
N SER A 81 -6.99 -7.91 12.31
CA SER A 81 -8.09 -7.95 13.31
C SER A 81 -8.27 -9.35 13.88
N PHE A 82 -8.38 -10.36 13.03
CA PHE A 82 -8.55 -11.76 13.43
C PHE A 82 -7.42 -12.23 14.36
N THR A 83 -6.17 -11.95 14.00
CA THR A 83 -5.00 -12.40 14.76
C THR A 83 -4.86 -11.64 16.09
N SER A 84 -5.06 -10.32 16.08
CA SER A 84 -4.95 -9.50 17.30
C SER A 84 -6.07 -9.81 18.29
N ASP A 85 -7.31 -9.99 17.84
CA ASP A 85 -8.44 -10.37 18.69
C ASP A 85 -8.22 -11.72 19.40
N ALA A 86 -7.62 -12.69 18.69
CA ALA A 86 -7.33 -14.01 19.24
C ALA A 86 -6.17 -13.98 20.26
N ALA A 87 -5.21 -13.07 20.10
CA ALA A 87 -3.99 -13.03 20.91
C ALA A 87 -4.03 -12.02 22.06
N GLN A 88 -4.87 -10.99 21.99
CA GLN A 88 -4.90 -9.89 22.95
C GLN A 88 -6.23 -9.80 23.70
N PRO A 89 -6.23 -9.29 24.95
CA PRO A 89 -7.47 -8.87 25.59
C PRO A 89 -8.06 -7.66 24.85
N TYR A 90 -9.37 -7.45 24.99
CA TYR A 90 -10.13 -6.38 24.33
C TYR A 90 -9.42 -5.01 24.30
N GLN A 91 -8.80 -4.61 25.42
CA GLN A 91 -8.16 -3.30 25.57
C GLN A 91 -6.93 -3.12 24.68
N ASN A 92 -6.28 -4.22 24.28
CA ASN A 92 -5.03 -4.23 23.54
C ASN A 92 -5.17 -4.77 22.12
N ALA A 93 -6.31 -5.35 21.74
CA ALA A 93 -6.49 -5.93 20.42
C ALA A 93 -6.47 -4.87 19.31
N GLN A 94 -7.09 -3.72 19.54
CA GLN A 94 -7.17 -2.67 18.53
C GLN A 94 -5.80 -1.99 18.31
N TYR A 95 -5.23 -2.21 17.13
CA TYR A 95 -4.01 -1.59 16.65
C TYR A 95 -4.25 -0.16 16.13
N THR A 96 -3.15 0.59 15.97
CA THR A 96 -3.19 1.93 15.36
C THR A 96 -3.40 1.84 13.85
N ILE A 97 -3.99 2.88 13.24
CA ILE A 97 -4.12 3.00 11.78
C ILE A 97 -2.77 2.80 11.08
N PHE A 98 -1.69 3.31 11.68
CA PHE A 98 -0.34 3.15 11.16
C PHE A 98 0.08 1.68 11.00
N LEU A 99 -0.18 0.82 12.00
CA LEU A 99 0.11 -0.61 11.89
C LEU A 99 -0.90 -1.34 10.97
N ALA A 100 -2.13 -0.83 10.87
CA ALA A 100 -3.15 -1.38 9.97
C ALA A 100 -2.67 -1.36 8.51
N GLU A 101 -2.23 -0.18 8.04
CA GLU A 101 -1.79 0.02 6.66
C GLU A 101 -0.55 -0.79 6.29
N ILE A 102 0.30 -1.13 7.26
CA ILE A 102 1.47 -1.99 7.03
C ILE A 102 1.02 -3.41 6.63
N ALA A 103 0.01 -3.96 7.31
CA ALA A 103 -0.47 -5.31 7.03
C ALA A 103 -1.13 -5.40 5.65
N SER A 104 -2.00 -4.45 5.30
CA SER A 104 -2.67 -4.40 4.00
C SER A 104 -1.70 -4.15 2.85
N THR A 105 -0.78 -3.19 3.00
CA THR A 105 0.24 -2.88 1.99
C THR A 105 1.20 -4.05 1.77
N LEU A 106 1.58 -4.77 2.84
CA LEU A 106 2.45 -5.94 2.71
C LEU A 106 1.81 -7.03 1.84
N ASN A 107 0.52 -7.29 2.02
CA ASN A 107 -0.20 -8.25 1.18
C ASN A 107 -0.16 -7.83 -0.31
N GLU A 108 -0.34 -6.55 -0.62
CA GLU A 108 -0.25 -6.05 -2.00
C GLU A 108 1.16 -6.20 -2.58
N VAL A 109 2.21 -5.97 -1.79
CA VAL A 109 3.61 -6.18 -2.22
C VAL A 109 3.85 -7.65 -2.55
N LEU A 110 3.46 -8.57 -1.65
CA LEU A 110 3.62 -10.01 -1.87
C LEU A 110 2.81 -10.48 -3.09
N LEU A 111 1.57 -10.02 -3.24
CA LEU A 111 0.74 -10.33 -4.39
C LEU A 111 1.37 -9.82 -5.70
N THR A 112 1.92 -8.60 -5.70
CA THR A 112 2.62 -8.05 -6.86
C THR A 112 3.77 -8.94 -7.28
N TRP A 113 4.64 -9.34 -6.35
CA TRP A 113 5.79 -10.20 -6.65
C TRP A 113 5.37 -11.60 -7.08
N HIS A 114 4.32 -12.15 -6.48
CA HIS A 114 3.75 -13.43 -6.90
C HIS A 114 3.27 -13.37 -8.35
N LEU A 115 2.44 -12.37 -8.69
CA LEU A 115 1.91 -12.19 -10.04
C LEU A 115 3.06 -12.01 -11.05
N LEU A 116 4.04 -11.15 -10.75
CA LEU A 116 5.22 -10.97 -11.61
C LEU A 116 6.01 -12.28 -11.82
N GLY A 117 6.08 -13.13 -10.80
CA GLY A 117 6.72 -14.45 -10.90
C GLY A 117 5.93 -15.48 -11.71
N GLN A 118 4.60 -15.32 -11.80
CA GLN A 118 3.73 -16.17 -12.62
C GLN A 118 3.59 -15.65 -14.06
N THR A 119 3.76 -14.35 -14.29
CA THR A 119 3.67 -13.75 -15.62
C THR A 119 4.90 -14.13 -16.47
N PRO A 120 4.72 -14.79 -17.63
CA PRO A 120 5.81 -15.20 -18.49
C PRO A 120 6.73 -14.04 -18.92
N GLU A 121 8.03 -14.31 -19.06
CA GLU A 121 9.04 -13.32 -19.45
C GLU A 121 8.84 -12.74 -20.87
N ASP A 122 8.06 -13.41 -21.72
CA ASP A 122 7.64 -12.97 -23.05
C ASP A 122 6.32 -12.20 -23.06
N ASP A 123 5.53 -12.23 -21.98
CA ASP A 123 4.37 -11.36 -21.79
C ASP A 123 4.81 -9.97 -21.31
N LEU A 124 5.34 -9.19 -22.25
CA LEU A 124 5.86 -7.85 -21.96
C LEU A 124 4.79 -6.93 -21.38
N LEU A 125 3.57 -6.99 -21.93
CA LEU A 125 2.48 -6.08 -21.56
C LEU A 125 1.98 -6.39 -20.15
N GLY A 126 1.70 -7.66 -19.84
CA GLY A 126 1.25 -8.05 -18.50
C GLY A 126 2.27 -7.71 -17.42
N ARG A 127 3.56 -7.95 -17.68
CA ARG A 127 4.64 -7.55 -16.75
C ARG A 127 4.72 -6.04 -16.58
N PHE A 128 4.63 -5.29 -17.68
CA PHE A 128 4.69 -3.83 -17.63
C PHE A 128 3.51 -3.23 -16.85
N GLU A 129 2.29 -3.76 -17.02
CA GLU A 129 1.12 -3.32 -16.26
C GLU A 129 1.27 -3.55 -14.75
N LEU A 130 1.77 -4.73 -14.35
CA LEU A 130 2.04 -5.05 -12.94
C LEU A 130 3.11 -4.13 -12.34
N LEU A 131 4.22 -3.93 -13.07
CA LEU A 131 5.31 -3.05 -12.63
C LEU A 131 4.86 -1.58 -12.57
N ASN A 132 4.09 -1.12 -13.56
CA ASN A 132 3.56 0.24 -13.57
C ASN A 132 2.65 0.48 -12.37
N ARG A 133 1.71 -0.44 -12.10
CA ARG A 133 0.85 -0.37 -10.90
C ARG A 133 1.69 -0.28 -9.63
N PHE A 134 2.73 -1.09 -9.50
CA PHE A 134 3.57 -1.10 -8.31
C PHE A 134 4.40 0.18 -8.17
N ALA A 135 5.02 0.63 -9.25
CA ALA A 135 5.77 1.88 -9.30
C ALA A 135 4.88 3.08 -8.94
N ASP A 136 3.68 3.19 -9.52
CA ASP A 136 2.70 4.23 -9.20
C ASP A 136 2.27 4.18 -7.74
N GLY A 137 2.06 2.98 -7.18
CA GLY A 137 1.76 2.78 -5.77
C GLY A 137 2.87 3.29 -4.85
N ILE A 138 4.13 2.91 -5.12
CA ILE A 138 5.27 3.39 -4.34
C ILE A 138 5.43 4.90 -4.49
N PHE A 139 5.37 5.44 -5.72
CA PHE A 139 5.54 6.87 -5.97
C PHE A 139 4.47 7.71 -5.27
N SER A 140 3.21 7.30 -5.34
CA SER A 140 2.08 8.02 -4.73
C SER A 140 2.04 7.92 -3.21
N THR A 141 2.54 6.82 -2.62
CA THR A 141 2.46 6.55 -1.18
C THR A 141 3.74 6.91 -0.43
N LEU A 142 4.90 6.87 -1.10
CA LEU A 142 6.19 7.23 -0.52
C LEU A 142 6.60 8.65 -0.91
N ILE A 143 6.86 8.89 -2.20
CA ILE A 143 7.44 10.17 -2.67
C ILE A 143 6.46 11.32 -2.50
N THR A 144 5.22 11.14 -2.95
CA THR A 144 4.19 12.18 -2.88
C THR A 144 3.79 12.47 -1.42
N GLN A 145 3.70 11.46 -0.57
CA GLN A 145 3.35 11.67 0.85
C GLN A 145 4.51 12.28 1.65
N ALA A 146 5.76 11.99 1.30
CA ALA A 146 6.93 12.67 1.88
C ALA A 146 6.95 14.17 1.53
N LEU A 147 6.66 14.53 0.27
CA LEU A 147 6.46 15.92 -0.15
C LEU A 147 5.38 16.59 0.70
N TYR A 148 4.23 15.92 0.88
CA TYR A 148 3.12 16.42 1.68
C TYR A 148 3.49 16.60 3.16
N ALA A 149 4.24 15.67 3.73
CA ALA A 149 4.73 15.76 5.10
C ALA A 149 5.70 16.94 5.28
N ASP A 150 6.60 17.18 4.32
CA ASP A 150 7.50 18.34 4.35
C ASP A 150 6.74 19.66 4.22
N PHE A 151 5.73 19.72 3.35
CA PHE A 151 4.85 20.88 3.23
C PHE A 151 4.14 21.16 4.55
N GLU A 152 3.54 20.15 5.16
CA GLU A 152 2.87 20.27 6.44
C GLU A 152 3.83 20.70 7.56
N ALA A 153 5.00 20.08 7.66
CA ALA A 153 5.99 20.42 8.68
C ALA A 153 6.49 21.86 8.52
N GLU A 154 6.78 22.29 7.29
CA GLU A 154 7.27 23.64 7.03
C GLU A 154 6.19 24.71 7.28
N THR A 155 4.94 24.45 6.90
CA THR A 155 3.84 25.40 7.21
C THR A 155 3.66 25.61 8.71
N HIS A 156 3.77 24.55 9.51
CA HIS A 156 3.73 24.67 10.98
C HIS A 156 4.93 25.45 11.53
N ARG A 157 6.16 25.16 11.08
CA ARG A 157 7.36 25.92 11.50
C ARG A 157 7.25 27.41 11.20
N ARG A 158 6.68 27.78 10.05
CA ARG A 158 6.46 29.19 9.68
C ARG A 158 5.49 29.88 10.64
N VAL A 159 4.39 29.21 11.00
CA VAL A 159 3.43 29.73 12.00
C VAL A 159 4.09 29.88 13.37
N GLU A 160 4.85 28.89 13.81
CA GLU A 160 5.61 28.94 15.08
C GLU A 160 6.64 30.09 15.10
N ALA A 161 7.21 30.42 13.95
CA ALA A 161 8.11 31.56 13.76
C ALA A 161 7.37 32.91 13.62
N GLY A 162 6.04 32.95 13.75
CA GLY A 162 5.23 34.16 13.62
C GLY A 162 5.04 34.66 12.19
N GLN A 163 5.32 33.82 11.18
CA GLN A 163 5.11 34.16 9.77
C GLN A 163 3.67 33.90 9.35
N PRO A 164 3.02 34.82 8.63
CA PRO A 164 1.67 34.60 8.12
C PRO A 164 1.67 33.58 6.97
N LEU A 165 0.67 32.68 6.96
CA LEU A 165 0.42 31.78 5.84
C LEU A 165 -0.60 32.41 4.88
N THR A 166 -0.12 33.05 3.82
CA THR A 166 -0.96 33.53 2.72
C THR A 166 -1.04 32.49 1.60
N VAL A 167 -2.06 32.59 0.73
CA VAL A 167 -2.20 31.73 -0.45
C VAL A 167 -0.93 31.74 -1.30
N ASP A 168 -0.30 32.90 -1.49
CA ASP A 168 0.92 33.04 -2.26
C ASP A 168 2.09 32.28 -1.60
N THR A 169 2.32 32.48 -0.30
CA THR A 169 3.42 31.82 0.42
C THR A 169 3.28 30.30 0.47
N LEU A 170 2.05 29.79 0.57
CA LEU A 170 1.75 28.36 0.56
C LEU A 170 1.93 27.77 -0.84
N SER A 171 1.46 28.48 -1.87
CA SER A 171 1.58 28.01 -3.26
C SER A 171 3.03 28.04 -3.75
N GLU A 172 3.82 29.01 -3.31
CA GLU A 172 5.27 29.07 -3.56
C GLU A 172 5.99 27.90 -2.87
N LEU A 173 5.77 27.71 -1.57
CA LEU A 173 6.35 26.58 -0.82
C LEU A 173 6.00 25.22 -1.46
N PHE A 174 4.74 25.02 -1.83
CA PHE A 174 4.30 23.77 -2.45
C PHE A 174 4.91 23.57 -3.86
N SER A 175 5.14 24.66 -4.59
CA SER A 175 5.83 24.61 -5.89
C SER A 175 7.31 24.28 -5.73
N ASP A 176 7.98 24.86 -4.74
CA ASP A 176 9.38 24.58 -4.45
C ASP A 176 9.60 23.12 -4.05
N LEU A 177 8.74 22.60 -3.16
CA LEU A 177 8.76 21.18 -2.79
C LEU A 177 8.49 20.28 -4.00
N GLN A 178 7.55 20.62 -4.88
CA GLN A 178 7.36 19.88 -6.14
C GLN A 178 8.63 19.88 -7.00
N ARG A 179 9.35 21.00 -7.14
CA ARG A 179 10.62 21.04 -7.88
C ARG A 179 11.71 20.19 -7.23
N THR A 180 11.76 20.13 -5.90
CA THR A 180 12.71 19.29 -5.17
C THR A 180 12.44 17.81 -5.37
N TYR A 181 11.18 17.39 -5.24
CA TYR A 181 10.78 15.99 -5.28
C TYR A 181 10.61 15.46 -6.71
N LEU A 182 10.35 16.33 -7.69
CA LEU A 182 10.08 15.99 -9.10
C LEU A 182 11.08 16.69 -10.04
N PRO A 183 12.40 16.40 -9.92
CA PRO A 183 13.40 17.02 -10.77
C PRO A 183 13.13 16.68 -12.25
N GLY A 184 13.16 17.70 -13.11
CA GLY A 184 12.90 17.55 -14.55
C GLY A 184 11.43 17.65 -14.96
N VAL A 185 10.51 17.78 -14.01
CA VAL A 185 9.08 18.06 -14.30
C VAL A 185 8.86 19.57 -14.34
N GLU A 186 8.17 20.05 -15.37
CA GLU A 186 7.74 21.44 -15.45
C GLU A 186 6.58 21.68 -14.46
N ILE A 187 6.81 22.56 -13.47
CA ILE A 187 5.79 22.96 -12.49
C ILE A 187 5.09 24.20 -13.01
N ASP A 188 3.90 24.01 -13.58
CA ASP A 188 3.09 25.10 -14.12
C ASP A 188 2.49 26.00 -13.02
N GLN A 189 1.98 27.16 -13.42
CA GLN A 189 1.44 28.16 -12.50
C GLN A 189 0.28 27.64 -11.63
N ASN A 190 -0.52 26.70 -12.12
CA ASN A 190 -1.65 26.11 -11.40
C ASN A 190 -1.23 24.93 -10.52
N ALA A 191 -0.03 24.38 -10.67
CA ALA A 191 0.45 23.28 -9.83
C ALA A 191 0.65 23.72 -8.36
N GLY A 192 0.96 25.00 -8.13
CA GLY A 192 1.19 25.55 -6.79
C GLY A 192 -0.05 25.51 -5.90
N ILE A 193 -1.26 25.77 -6.42
CA ILE A 193 -2.49 25.83 -5.59
C ILE A 193 -3.00 24.45 -5.18
N ARG A 194 -2.42 23.36 -5.69
CA ARG A 194 -2.86 21.98 -5.44
C ARG A 194 -2.87 21.60 -3.95
N TRP A 195 -2.10 22.28 -3.09
CA TRP A 195 -2.15 22.04 -1.64
C TRP A 195 -3.57 22.23 -1.07
N GLY A 196 -4.34 23.19 -1.58
CA GLY A 196 -5.65 23.55 -1.02
C GLY A 196 -6.72 22.46 -1.15
N ARG A 197 -6.55 21.53 -2.11
CA ARG A 197 -7.48 20.41 -2.35
C ARG A 197 -7.11 19.12 -1.59
N ILE A 198 -5.99 19.09 -0.88
CA ILE A 198 -5.51 17.88 -0.20
C ILE A 198 -6.20 17.80 1.17
N PRO A 199 -7.16 16.88 1.39
CA PRO A 199 -7.96 16.87 2.61
C PRO A 199 -7.13 16.54 3.86
N HIS A 200 -6.05 15.78 3.69
CA HIS A 200 -5.20 15.35 4.79
C HIS A 200 -4.47 16.50 5.49
N PHE A 201 -4.26 17.64 4.83
CA PHE A 201 -3.68 18.82 5.50
C PHE A 201 -4.60 19.45 6.54
N TYR A 202 -5.88 19.07 6.56
CA TYR A 202 -6.83 19.48 7.61
C TYR A 202 -6.87 18.49 8.79
N ARG A 203 -5.94 17.51 8.82
CA ARG A 203 -5.69 16.60 9.94
C ARG A 203 -4.18 16.54 10.20
N ALA A 204 -3.74 17.32 11.20
CA ALA A 204 -2.33 17.55 11.47
C ALA A 204 -1.50 16.25 11.61
N PHE A 205 -0.37 16.21 10.90
CA PHE A 205 0.69 15.19 10.94
C PHE A 205 0.20 13.76 10.73
N TYR A 206 -0.68 13.59 9.75
CA TYR A 206 -1.20 12.27 9.38
C TYR A 206 -0.46 11.66 8.18
N VAL A 207 -0.09 12.47 7.19
CA VAL A 207 0.37 11.98 5.87
C VAL A 207 1.70 11.22 5.90
N TYR A 208 2.61 11.55 6.82
CA TYR A 208 3.91 10.89 6.92
C TYR A 208 3.80 9.39 7.27
N GLN A 209 2.67 8.99 7.87
CA GLN A 209 2.37 7.60 8.23
C GLN A 209 2.27 6.71 6.99
N TYR A 210 1.83 7.25 5.84
CA TYR A 210 1.78 6.51 4.57
C TYR A 210 3.18 6.18 4.05
N ALA A 211 4.07 7.18 4.00
CA ALA A 211 5.45 7.00 3.53
C ALA A 211 6.22 5.98 4.40
N THR A 212 6.08 6.11 5.72
CA THR A 212 6.71 5.19 6.67
C THR A 212 6.05 3.80 6.66
N GLY A 213 4.73 3.72 6.45
CA GLY A 213 3.99 2.46 6.33
C GLY A 213 4.38 1.66 5.09
N MET A 214 4.39 2.28 3.91
CA MET A 214 4.86 1.67 2.66
C MET A 214 6.31 1.19 2.78
N SER A 215 7.17 2.00 3.41
CA SER A 215 8.57 1.64 3.64
C SER A 215 8.71 0.41 4.52
N ALA A 216 7.96 0.35 5.62
CA ALA A 216 7.94 -0.79 6.52
C ALA A 216 7.36 -2.06 5.85
N ALA A 217 6.27 -1.92 5.09
CA ALA A 217 5.65 -3.03 4.37
C ALA A 217 6.59 -3.67 3.35
N ILE A 218 7.28 -2.86 2.52
CA ILE A 218 8.28 -3.37 1.56
C ILE A 218 9.45 -4.01 2.29
N ALA A 219 9.98 -3.38 3.35
CA ALA A 219 11.08 -3.95 4.12
C ALA A 219 10.73 -5.31 4.74
N LEU A 220 9.55 -5.41 5.36
CA LEU A 220 9.02 -6.67 5.89
C LEU A 220 8.83 -7.71 4.79
N ALA A 221 8.17 -7.37 3.68
CA ALA A 221 7.98 -8.27 2.55
C ALA A 221 9.33 -8.81 2.01
N LYS A 222 10.35 -7.95 1.90
CA LYS A 222 11.71 -8.37 1.51
C LYS A 222 12.28 -9.39 2.48
N THR A 223 12.21 -9.14 3.78
CA THR A 223 12.70 -10.12 4.77
C THR A 223 11.93 -11.44 4.71
N ILE A 224 10.61 -11.41 4.46
CA ILE A 224 9.79 -12.62 4.30
C ILE A 224 10.23 -13.41 3.06
N ARG A 225 10.46 -12.73 1.93
CA ARG A 225 10.94 -13.37 0.70
C ARG A 225 12.35 -13.96 0.88
N ASP A 226 13.24 -13.23 1.53
CA ASP A 226 14.67 -13.56 1.55
C ASP A 226 15.04 -14.50 2.72
N GLU A 227 14.40 -14.37 3.89
CA GLU A 227 14.63 -15.23 5.07
C GLU A 227 13.60 -16.37 5.23
N GLY A 228 12.40 -16.22 4.65
CA GLY A 228 11.32 -17.20 4.74
C GLY A 228 10.60 -17.20 6.09
N GLU A 229 10.29 -18.40 6.58
CA GLU A 229 9.43 -18.62 7.76
C GLU A 229 9.82 -17.84 9.03
N PRO A 230 11.11 -17.67 9.39
CA PRO A 230 11.48 -16.86 10.55
C PRO A 230 11.03 -15.39 10.46
N ALA A 231 11.01 -14.80 9.26
CA ALA A 231 10.51 -13.44 9.05
C ALA A 231 8.99 -13.41 9.00
N ALA A 232 8.36 -14.43 8.39
CA ALA A 232 6.90 -14.57 8.41
C ALA A 232 6.34 -14.71 9.83
N GLU A 233 7.03 -15.45 10.71
CA GLU A 233 6.67 -15.58 12.13
C GLU A 233 6.73 -14.23 12.85
N ARG A 234 7.79 -13.44 12.63
CA ARG A 234 7.91 -12.09 13.17
C ARG A 234 6.78 -11.17 12.69
N PHE A 235 6.40 -11.26 11.42
CA PHE A 235 5.27 -10.49 10.88
C PHE A 235 3.93 -10.92 11.52
N ARG A 236 3.66 -12.21 11.65
CA ARG A 236 2.46 -12.69 12.37
C ARG A 236 2.47 -12.27 13.84
N GLY A 237 3.65 -12.18 14.46
CA GLY A 237 3.84 -11.59 15.78
C GLY A 237 3.45 -10.11 15.86
N LEU A 238 3.72 -9.32 14.80
CA LEU A 238 3.22 -7.95 14.69
C LEU A 238 1.68 -7.91 14.65
N LEU A 239 1.05 -8.78 13.85
CA LEU A 239 -0.42 -8.84 13.78
C LEU A 239 -1.01 -9.23 15.14
N ALA A 240 -0.42 -10.23 15.81
CA ALA A 240 -0.85 -10.69 17.13
C ALA A 240 -0.64 -9.65 18.24
N ALA A 241 0.25 -8.67 18.05
CA ALA A 241 0.51 -7.65 19.06
C ALA A 241 -0.65 -6.65 19.20
N GLY A 242 -1.46 -6.46 18.17
CA GLY A 242 -2.52 -5.45 18.17
C GLY A 242 -1.99 -4.06 18.55
N GLY A 243 -2.62 -3.42 19.53
CA GLY A 243 -2.20 -2.17 20.16
C GLY A 243 -1.54 -2.35 21.54
N SER A 244 -0.94 -3.51 21.82
CA SER A 244 -0.37 -3.82 23.16
C SER A 244 0.86 -2.99 23.57
N ASP A 245 1.48 -2.27 22.64
CA ASP A 245 2.66 -1.43 22.87
C ASP A 245 2.70 -0.30 21.81
N TYR A 246 3.66 0.62 21.91
CA TYR A 246 3.88 1.65 20.91
C TYR A 246 4.21 1.02 19.54
N SER A 247 3.66 1.58 18.47
CA SER A 247 3.81 1.03 17.12
C SER A 247 5.26 0.84 16.68
N LEU A 248 6.16 1.74 17.08
CA LEU A 248 7.60 1.61 16.79
C LEU A 248 8.24 0.42 17.52
N ASN A 249 7.83 0.13 18.76
CA ASN A 249 8.33 -1.03 19.51
C ASN A 249 7.82 -2.34 18.91
N ILE A 250 6.56 -2.36 18.46
CA ILE A 250 5.97 -3.51 17.76
C ILE A 250 6.74 -3.78 16.46
N LEU A 251 6.97 -2.75 15.64
CA LEU A 251 7.71 -2.87 14.38
C LEU A 251 9.17 -3.29 14.58
N ALA A 252 9.85 -2.73 15.59
CA ALA A 252 11.22 -3.10 15.89
C ALA A 252 11.33 -4.60 16.21
N ARG A 253 10.37 -5.15 16.95
CA ARG A 253 10.29 -6.60 17.23
C ARG A 253 10.01 -7.45 15.99
N SER A 254 9.33 -6.91 14.98
CA SER A 254 9.13 -7.62 13.71
C SER A 254 10.34 -7.55 12.77
N GLY A 255 11.38 -6.79 13.13
CA GLY A 255 12.61 -6.65 12.35
C GLY A 255 12.72 -5.36 11.55
N VAL A 256 11.83 -4.39 11.75
CA VAL A 256 11.88 -3.07 11.07
C VAL A 256 12.03 -1.94 12.09
N ASP A 257 13.14 -1.22 11.99
CA ASP A 257 13.41 -0.05 12.81
C ASP A 257 13.23 1.24 12.00
N LEU A 258 12.13 1.97 12.26
CA LEU A 258 11.85 3.27 11.61
C LEU A 258 12.55 4.46 12.28
N THR A 259 13.36 4.24 13.32
CA THR A 259 14.30 5.25 13.82
C THR A 259 15.59 5.29 12.98
N SER A 260 15.76 4.28 12.11
CA SER A 260 16.83 4.17 11.13
C SER A 260 16.35 4.57 9.72
N PRO A 261 17.22 5.09 8.84
CA PRO A 261 16.86 5.36 7.44
C PRO A 261 16.69 4.09 6.59
N GLU A 262 17.09 2.92 7.07
CA GLU A 262 17.14 1.69 6.27
C GLU A 262 15.81 1.26 5.64
N PRO A 263 14.65 1.30 6.34
CA PRO A 263 13.37 0.92 5.71
C PRO A 263 13.02 1.78 4.49
N VAL A 264 13.27 3.09 4.58
CA VAL A 264 13.05 4.02 3.46
C VAL A 264 14.02 3.74 2.32
N ARG A 265 15.30 3.49 2.62
CA ARG A 265 16.30 3.09 1.60
C ARG A 265 15.90 1.79 0.89
N ALA A 266 15.40 0.80 1.62
CA ALA A 266 14.96 -0.47 1.06
C ALA A 266 13.77 -0.31 0.11
N ALA A 267 12.83 0.58 0.43
CA ALA A 267 11.69 0.91 -0.43
C ALA A 267 12.10 1.70 -1.68
N LEU A 268 13.01 2.67 -1.54
CA LEU A 268 13.56 3.39 -2.70
C LEU A 268 14.37 2.48 -3.63
N ALA A 269 15.11 1.51 -3.07
CA ALA A 269 15.80 0.51 -3.87
C ALA A 269 14.83 -0.41 -4.62
N GLU A 270 13.68 -0.75 -4.02
CA GLU A 270 12.61 -1.49 -4.72
C GLU A 270 12.02 -0.67 -5.87
N PHE A 271 11.74 0.61 -5.62
CA PHE A 271 11.24 1.51 -6.64
C PHE A 271 12.22 1.64 -7.81
N GLN A 272 13.52 1.82 -7.52
CA GLN A 272 14.56 1.88 -8.55
C GLN A 272 14.59 0.59 -9.38
N ALA A 273 14.62 -0.59 -8.73
CA ALA A 273 14.64 -1.87 -9.43
C ALA A 273 13.39 -2.06 -10.31
N THR A 274 12.22 -1.63 -9.83
CA THR A 274 10.96 -1.67 -10.58
C THR A 274 11.03 -0.82 -11.84
N VAL A 275 11.48 0.44 -11.72
CA VAL A 275 11.62 1.36 -12.85
C VAL A 275 12.68 0.89 -13.84
N GLU A 276 13.80 0.33 -13.38
CA GLU A 276 14.83 -0.25 -14.24
C GLU A 276 14.30 -1.42 -15.06
N GLU A 277 13.51 -2.32 -14.46
CA GLU A 277 12.86 -3.41 -15.19
C GLU A 277 11.85 -2.89 -16.20
N MET A 278 11.04 -1.89 -15.85
CA MET A 278 10.15 -1.22 -16.82
C MET A 278 10.94 -0.67 -18.01
N GLY A 279 12.10 -0.04 -17.77
CA GLY A 279 13.00 0.43 -18.82
C GLY A 279 13.47 -0.69 -19.76
N ARG A 280 13.84 -1.86 -19.22
CA ARG A 280 14.20 -3.04 -20.04
C ARG A 280 13.04 -3.53 -20.90
N LEU A 281 11.80 -3.48 -20.39
CA LEU A 281 10.61 -3.84 -21.18
C LEU A 281 10.34 -2.82 -22.29
N VAL A 282 10.58 -1.53 -22.04
CA VAL A 282 10.53 -0.46 -23.05
C VAL A 282 11.56 -0.71 -24.16
N ASP A 283 12.80 -1.03 -23.82
CA ASP A 283 13.84 -1.37 -24.79
C ASP A 283 13.49 -2.62 -25.63
N ARG A 284 12.64 -3.50 -25.10
CA ARG A 284 12.08 -4.68 -25.80
C ARG A 284 10.81 -4.37 -26.62
N GLY A 285 10.38 -3.10 -26.68
CA GLY A 285 9.27 -2.66 -27.52
C GLY A 285 7.87 -2.77 -26.90
N VAL A 286 7.74 -2.84 -25.57
CA VAL A 286 6.41 -2.97 -24.92
C VAL A 286 5.46 -1.82 -25.25
N LEU A 287 5.97 -0.60 -25.43
CA LEU A 287 5.15 0.57 -25.77
C LEU A 287 4.55 0.49 -27.18
N ASP A 288 5.25 -0.16 -28.11
CA ASP A 288 4.74 -0.39 -29.47
C ASP A 288 3.61 -1.45 -29.44
N LEU A 289 3.74 -2.46 -28.58
CA LEU A 289 2.69 -3.47 -28.37
C LEU A 289 1.43 -2.85 -27.77
N ALA A 290 1.58 -1.96 -26.78
CA ALA A 290 0.46 -1.25 -26.16
C ALA A 290 -0.29 -0.39 -27.18
N ALA A 291 0.43 0.38 -28.00
CA ALA A 291 -0.17 1.21 -29.05
C ALA A 291 -0.93 0.37 -30.10
N ALA A 292 -0.42 -0.83 -30.43
CA ALA A 292 -1.10 -1.75 -31.34
C ALA A 292 -2.37 -2.36 -30.70
N ALA A 293 -2.34 -2.65 -29.40
CA ALA A 293 -3.50 -3.16 -28.66
C ALA A 293 -4.64 -2.13 -28.58
N ASP A 294 -4.32 -0.86 -28.30
CA ASP A 294 -5.30 0.24 -28.26
C ASP A 294 -5.98 0.44 -29.62
N LEU A 295 -5.21 0.40 -30.72
CA LEU A 295 -5.74 0.52 -32.08
C LEU A 295 -6.63 -0.66 -32.49
N GLY A 296 -6.41 -1.85 -31.93
CA GLY A 296 -7.25 -3.03 -32.17
C GLY A 296 -8.62 -2.98 -31.49
N THR A 297 -8.79 -2.12 -30.48
CA THR A 297 -10.08 -1.95 -29.76
C THR A 297 -10.94 -0.82 -30.32
N ALA A 298 -10.40 0.03 -31.19
CA ALA A 298 -11.13 1.13 -31.82
C ALA A 298 -11.99 0.70 -33.02
N ASP A 299 -11.76 -0.50 -33.56
CA ASP A 299 -12.46 -1.06 -34.74
C ASP A 299 -13.37 -2.28 -34.41
N ALA A 300 -13.76 -2.48 -33.15
CA ALA A 300 -14.69 -3.52 -32.70
C ALA A 300 -15.89 -2.94 -31.92
#